data_AF-A0A847AXZ3-F1
#
_entry.id   AF-A0A847AXZ3-F1
#
_cell.length_a   1.000
_cell.length_b   1.000
_cell.length_c   1.000
_cell.angle_alpha   90.00
_cell.angle_beta   90.00
_cell.angle_gamma   90.00
#
_symmetry.space_group_name_H-M   'P 1'
#
loop_
_entity.id
_entity.type
_entity.pdbx_description
1 polymer ?
#
loop_
_entity_poly.entity_id
_entity_poly.type
_entity_poly.pdbx_seq_one_letter_code
_entity_poly.pdbx_strand_id
1 'polypeptide(L)'
;HVVSHDPPPGAIVDRNTYVNLVISRGRDEVEEIMSMVNLLGINVRRVDSILDKMGLEVVDIMGVEDDTRAEGTVVDQTPAPGDEVVAGTPVKITVSHRPRPIRTVTDALIEYTHPEEEGEQELRISVFDDIGERILYHKDTPGGTFISLPIKILGEATYKVFYGEEDIENEIFPEEIFSAPLKPLGEEEEQDISIISPDLDEDILSESTSSIVSPLELEESDEEE
;
A
#
# COMPACT_ATOMS: atom_id res chain seq x y z
N HIS A 1 -33.27 -5.55 -55.67
CA HIS A 1 -34.55 -5.90 -56.31
C HIS A 1 -34.87 -4.85 -57.37
N VAL A 2 -35.34 -5.21 -58.58
CA VAL A 2 -35.77 -4.21 -59.59
C VAL A 2 -37.11 -3.64 -59.15
N VAL A 3 -37.19 -2.33 -58.99
CA VAL A 3 -38.38 -1.62 -58.48
C VAL A 3 -39.30 -1.22 -59.63
N SER A 4 -38.70 -0.76 -60.73
CA SER A 4 -39.43 -0.40 -61.93
C SER A 4 -38.50 -0.43 -63.14
N HIS A 5 -39.10 -0.41 -64.33
CA HIS A 5 -38.39 -0.24 -65.57
C HIS A 5 -39.19 0.59 -66.56
N ASP A 6 -38.48 1.25 -67.47
CA ASP A 6 -39.03 2.04 -68.57
C ASP A 6 -38.28 1.65 -69.86
N PRO A 7 -38.96 1.21 -70.93
CA PRO A 7 -40.41 1.17 -71.14
C PRO A 7 -41.15 0.13 -70.28
N PRO A 8 -42.48 0.30 -70.00
CA PRO A 8 -43.24 -0.58 -69.11
C PRO A 8 -43.44 -1.99 -69.70
N PRO A 9 -43.84 -2.99 -68.87
CA PRO A 9 -44.07 -4.35 -69.34
C PRO A 9 -45.06 -4.41 -70.51
N GLY A 10 -44.68 -5.11 -71.59
CA GLY A 10 -45.53 -5.27 -72.78
C GLY A 10 -45.44 -4.11 -73.79
N ALA A 11 -44.63 -3.09 -73.55
CA ALA A 11 -44.36 -2.05 -74.55
C ALA A 11 -43.65 -2.64 -75.78
N ILE A 12 -44.15 -2.31 -76.96
CA ILE A 12 -43.49 -2.64 -78.24
C ILE A 12 -42.51 -1.52 -78.53
N VAL A 13 -41.23 -1.88 -78.67
CA VAL A 13 -40.16 -0.93 -78.96
C VAL A 13 -39.28 -1.44 -80.10
N ASP A 14 -38.59 -0.50 -80.75
CA ASP A 14 -37.66 -0.83 -81.81
C ASP A 14 -36.49 -1.67 -81.28
N ARG A 15 -35.87 -2.42 -82.19
CA ARG A 15 -34.65 -3.16 -81.86
C ARG A 15 -33.57 -2.15 -81.46
N ASN A 16 -32.87 -2.44 -80.35
CA ASN A 16 -31.87 -1.59 -79.70
C ASN A 16 -32.41 -0.41 -78.86
N THR A 17 -33.70 -0.37 -78.52
CA THR A 17 -34.19 0.56 -77.49
C THR A 17 -33.58 0.23 -76.13
N TYR A 18 -33.08 1.26 -75.44
CA TYR A 18 -32.55 1.14 -74.09
C TYR A 18 -33.68 0.97 -73.07
N VAL A 19 -33.45 0.12 -72.08
CA VAL A 19 -34.34 -0.07 -70.93
C VAL A 19 -33.69 0.54 -69.71
N ASN A 20 -34.34 1.54 -69.13
CA ASN A 20 -33.95 2.13 -67.86
C ASN A 20 -34.50 1.24 -66.73
N LEU A 21 -33.64 0.80 -65.83
CA LEU A 21 -34.02 0.02 -64.65
C LEU A 21 -33.82 0.87 -63.39
N VAL A 22 -34.85 0.94 -62.55
CA VAL A 22 -34.72 1.44 -61.18
C VAL A 22 -34.49 0.25 -60.27
N ILE A 23 -33.35 0.22 -59.61
CA ILE A 23 -32.96 -0.89 -58.73
C ILE A 23 -32.99 -0.41 -57.28
N SER A 24 -33.69 -1.15 -56.40
CA SER A 24 -33.69 -0.91 -54.97
C SER A 24 -32.31 -1.22 -54.39
N ARG A 25 -31.78 -0.26 -53.62
CA ARG A 25 -30.54 -0.39 -52.86
C ARG A 25 -30.73 -1.08 -51.50
N GLY A 26 -31.95 -1.51 -51.17
CA GLY A 26 -32.28 -1.95 -49.82
C GLY A 26 -32.53 -0.78 -48.87
N ARG A 27 -32.83 -1.08 -47.59
CA ARG A 27 -32.87 -0.07 -46.52
C ARG A 27 -31.41 0.27 -46.19
N ASP A 28 -31.05 1.53 -46.24
CA ASP A 28 -29.81 1.98 -45.62
C ASP A 28 -29.95 1.66 -44.12
N GLU A 29 -29.13 0.76 -43.58
CA GLU A 29 -29.06 0.56 -42.14
C GLU A 29 -28.52 1.85 -41.55
N VAL A 30 -29.43 2.72 -41.12
CA VAL A 30 -29.07 3.94 -40.41
C VAL A 30 -28.52 3.46 -39.08
N GLU A 31 -27.20 3.44 -38.95
CA GLU A 31 -26.56 3.25 -37.65
C GLU A 31 -27.14 4.33 -36.73
N GLU A 32 -27.74 3.91 -35.61
CA GLU A 32 -28.34 4.83 -34.66
C GLU A 32 -27.20 5.61 -33.99
N ILE A 33 -26.96 6.83 -34.48
CA ILE A 33 -26.03 7.76 -33.87
C ILE A 33 -26.59 8.18 -32.52
N MET A 34 -25.79 7.98 -31.47
CA MET A 34 -26.10 8.36 -30.10
C MET A 34 -24.99 9.28 -29.55
N SER A 35 -25.28 10.00 -28.48
CA SER A 35 -24.28 10.85 -27.82
C SER A 35 -23.54 10.09 -26.72
N MET A 36 -22.22 10.22 -26.70
CA MET A 36 -21.37 9.60 -25.69
C MET A 36 -21.71 10.08 -24.28
N VAL A 37 -21.79 9.13 -23.35
CA VAL A 37 -22.10 9.40 -21.93
C VAL A 37 -20.90 10.01 -21.20
N ASN A 38 -21.17 10.79 -20.17
CA ASN A 38 -20.14 11.29 -19.26
C ASN A 38 -19.81 10.26 -18.18
N LEU A 39 -18.59 9.74 -18.19
CA LEU A 39 -18.03 8.79 -17.24
C LEU A 39 -17.14 9.46 -16.18
N LEU A 40 -16.84 10.75 -16.32
CA LEU A 40 -15.94 11.46 -15.39
C LEU A 40 -16.47 11.40 -13.95
N GLY A 41 -15.59 11.03 -13.02
CA GLY A 41 -15.93 10.88 -11.60
C GLY A 41 -16.65 9.56 -11.26
N ILE A 42 -16.98 8.72 -12.26
CA ILE A 42 -17.54 7.39 -12.02
C ILE A 42 -16.40 6.42 -11.68
N ASN A 43 -16.67 5.47 -10.78
CA ASN A 43 -15.72 4.40 -10.51
C ASN A 43 -15.70 3.39 -11.66
N VAL A 44 -14.51 2.97 -12.08
CA VAL A 44 -14.28 2.04 -13.21
C VAL A 44 -15.15 0.78 -13.14
N ARG A 45 -15.44 0.27 -11.94
CA ARG A 45 -16.31 -0.92 -11.73
C ARG A 45 -17.74 -0.75 -12.21
N ARG A 46 -18.20 0.49 -12.41
CA ARG A 46 -19.55 0.80 -12.93
C ARG A 46 -19.54 1.14 -14.41
N VAL A 47 -18.38 1.35 -15.03
CA VAL A 47 -18.26 1.87 -16.39
C VAL A 47 -18.78 0.85 -17.41
N ASP A 48 -18.37 -0.41 -17.31
CA ASP A 48 -18.81 -1.47 -18.24
C ASP A 48 -20.33 -1.58 -18.30
N SER A 49 -21.00 -1.64 -17.14
CA SER A 49 -22.46 -1.74 -17.08
C SER A 49 -23.20 -0.51 -17.64
N ILE A 50 -22.55 0.65 -17.73
CA ILE A 50 -23.12 1.85 -18.36
C ILE A 50 -22.96 1.76 -19.88
N LEU A 51 -21.77 1.37 -20.35
CA LEU A 51 -21.43 1.30 -21.77
C LEU A 51 -22.09 0.11 -22.48
N ASP A 52 -22.24 -1.03 -21.81
CA ASP A 52 -22.94 -2.22 -22.34
C ASP A 52 -24.37 -1.90 -22.79
N LYS A 53 -25.06 -1.01 -22.06
CA LYS A 53 -26.44 -0.58 -22.39
C LYS A 53 -26.52 0.23 -23.67
N MET A 54 -25.40 0.82 -24.09
CA MET A 54 -25.25 1.58 -25.32
C MET A 54 -24.60 0.74 -26.43
N GLY A 55 -24.26 -0.52 -26.14
CA GLY A 55 -23.48 -1.37 -27.05
C GLY A 55 -22.06 -0.85 -27.28
N LEU A 56 -21.50 -0.10 -26.33
CA LEU A 56 -20.14 0.43 -26.38
C LEU A 56 -19.21 -0.45 -25.54
N GLU A 57 -17.93 -0.51 -25.90
CA GLU A 57 -16.97 -1.39 -25.23
C GLU A 57 -15.73 -0.61 -24.77
N VAL A 58 -15.24 -0.89 -23.56
CA VAL A 58 -13.96 -0.37 -23.10
C VAL A 58 -12.83 -1.18 -23.73
N VAL A 59 -11.94 -0.52 -24.46
CA VAL A 59 -10.79 -1.16 -25.11
C VAL A 59 -9.46 -0.83 -24.44
N ASP A 60 -9.42 0.20 -23.58
CA ASP A 60 -8.20 0.65 -22.92
C ASP A 60 -8.51 1.34 -21.59
N ILE A 61 -7.71 1.02 -20.57
CA ILE A 61 -7.79 1.62 -19.23
C ILE A 61 -6.38 2.02 -18.82
N MET A 62 -6.12 3.33 -18.82
CA MET A 62 -4.84 3.89 -18.37
C MET A 62 -4.94 4.33 -16.91
N GLY A 63 -3.87 4.16 -16.14
CA GLY A 63 -3.76 4.69 -14.78
C GLY A 63 -2.94 5.97 -14.74
N VAL A 64 -3.37 6.95 -13.95
CA VAL A 64 -2.58 8.15 -13.62
C VAL A 64 -2.52 8.34 -12.11
N GLU A 65 -1.36 8.76 -11.59
CA GLU A 65 -1.24 9.09 -10.18
C GLU A 65 -2.12 10.29 -9.82
N ASP A 66 -3.04 10.10 -8.86
CA ASP A 66 -3.96 11.12 -8.37
C ASP A 66 -4.28 10.83 -6.89
N ASP A 67 -3.74 11.66 -5.99
CA ASP A 67 -3.94 11.59 -4.54
C ASP A 67 -5.23 12.28 -4.08
N THR A 68 -5.86 13.08 -4.95
CA THR A 68 -7.07 13.85 -4.64
C THR A 68 -8.36 13.03 -4.82
N ARG A 69 -8.38 12.09 -5.77
CA ARG A 69 -9.56 11.24 -6.07
C ARG A 69 -9.45 9.87 -5.43
N ALA A 70 -10.58 9.17 -5.32
CA ALA A 70 -10.60 7.79 -4.84
C ALA A 70 -9.98 6.85 -5.90
N GLU A 71 -9.39 5.73 -5.49
CA GLU A 71 -8.82 4.72 -6.39
C GLU A 71 -9.81 4.26 -7.47
N GLY A 72 -9.37 4.22 -8.73
CA GLY A 72 -10.17 3.75 -9.86
C GLY A 72 -11.29 4.69 -10.30
N THR A 73 -11.18 5.99 -10.02
CA THR A 73 -12.13 7.01 -10.48
C THR A 73 -11.75 7.46 -11.88
N VAL A 74 -12.68 7.49 -12.82
CA VAL A 74 -12.41 7.98 -14.19
C VAL A 74 -12.08 9.47 -14.14
N VAL A 75 -10.91 9.82 -14.66
CA VAL A 75 -10.41 11.20 -14.74
C VAL A 75 -10.42 11.74 -16.17
N ASP A 76 -10.40 10.84 -17.16
CA ASP A 76 -10.49 11.20 -18.57
C ASP A 76 -11.15 10.07 -19.37
N GLN A 77 -11.74 10.42 -20.52
CA GLN A 77 -12.36 9.46 -21.42
C GLN A 77 -12.19 9.88 -22.88
N THR A 78 -12.22 8.90 -23.79
CA THR A 78 -12.29 9.11 -25.23
C THR A 78 -13.19 8.03 -25.84
N PRO A 79 -14.23 8.35 -26.62
CA PRO A 79 -14.69 9.69 -27.02
C PRO A 79 -15.13 10.61 -25.86
N ALA A 80 -15.11 11.92 -26.10
CA ALA A 80 -15.47 12.91 -25.10
C ALA A 80 -16.99 12.89 -24.82
N PRO A 81 -17.46 13.34 -23.64
CA PRO A 81 -18.88 13.41 -23.37
C PRO A 81 -19.62 14.27 -24.40
N GLY A 82 -20.68 13.73 -24.99
CA GLY A 82 -21.46 14.39 -26.03
C GLY A 82 -21.02 14.12 -27.47
N ASP A 83 -19.87 13.47 -27.69
CA ASP A 83 -19.44 13.07 -29.03
C ASP A 83 -20.44 12.09 -29.66
N GLU A 84 -20.58 12.15 -30.98
CA GLU A 84 -21.41 11.21 -31.74
C GLU A 84 -20.73 9.84 -31.83
N VAL A 85 -21.43 8.80 -31.40
CA VAL A 85 -20.95 7.42 -31.38
C VAL A 85 -22.03 6.48 -31.92
N VAL A 86 -21.61 5.33 -32.40
CA VAL A 86 -22.49 4.22 -32.81
C VAL A 86 -22.18 2.98 -31.95
N ALA A 87 -23.10 2.00 -31.93
CA ALA A 87 -22.83 0.73 -31.25
C ALA A 87 -21.52 0.10 -31.78
N GLY A 88 -20.71 -0.44 -30.87
CA GLY A 88 -19.38 -0.97 -31.14
C GLY A 88 -18.26 0.08 -31.13
N THR A 89 -18.56 1.37 -30.88
CA THR A 89 -17.50 2.39 -30.77
C THR A 89 -16.60 2.07 -29.57
N PRO A 90 -15.27 2.00 -29.76
CA PRO A 90 -14.33 1.72 -28.68
C PRO A 90 -14.18 2.92 -27.75
N VAL A 91 -14.23 2.67 -26.45
CA VAL A 91 -14.05 3.67 -25.40
C VAL A 91 -12.73 3.42 -24.67
N LYS A 92 -11.95 4.49 -24.49
CA LYS A 92 -10.76 4.52 -23.66
C LYS A 92 -11.03 5.37 -22.45
N ILE A 93 -10.52 4.94 -21.29
CA ILE A 93 -10.65 5.70 -20.05
C ILE A 93 -9.29 5.81 -19.36
N THR A 94 -9.07 6.94 -18.70
CA THR A 94 -7.98 7.11 -17.74
C THR A 94 -8.58 7.14 -16.34
N VAL A 95 -8.00 6.40 -15.41
CA VAL A 95 -8.46 6.29 -14.03
C VAL A 95 -7.40 6.75 -13.05
N SER A 96 -7.84 7.29 -11.92
CA SER A 96 -6.98 7.65 -10.80
C SER A 96 -6.38 6.42 -10.15
N HIS A 97 -5.09 6.50 -9.87
CA HIS A 97 -4.31 5.53 -9.13
C HIS A 97 -3.66 6.22 -7.94
N ARG A 98 -3.86 5.71 -6.74
CA ARG A 98 -3.17 6.16 -5.54
C ARG A 98 -1.88 5.37 -5.41
N PRO A 99 -0.74 6.04 -5.20
CA PRO A 99 0.47 5.35 -4.80
C PRO A 99 0.18 4.54 -3.54
N ARG A 100 0.45 3.24 -3.55
CA ARG A 100 0.48 2.48 -2.29
C ARG A 100 1.68 2.97 -1.49
N PRO A 101 1.56 3.22 -0.18
CA PRO A 101 2.74 3.47 0.63
C PRO A 101 3.68 2.28 0.47
N ILE A 102 4.92 2.57 0.07
CA ILE A 102 5.95 1.52 -0.06
C ILE A 102 6.20 1.04 1.36
N ARG A 103 5.86 -0.23 1.63
CA ARG A 103 6.19 -0.88 2.89
C ARG A 103 7.68 -1.19 2.88
N THR A 104 8.46 -0.44 3.64
CA THR A 104 9.90 -0.65 3.77
C THR A 104 10.18 -1.68 4.86
N VAL A 105 11.14 -2.57 4.60
CA VAL A 105 11.71 -3.43 5.65
C VAL A 105 12.84 -2.65 6.31
N THR A 106 12.67 -2.34 7.59
CA THR A 106 13.64 -1.57 8.38
C THR A 106 14.21 -2.45 9.47
N ASP A 107 15.53 -2.40 9.68
CA ASP A 107 16.14 -2.98 10.87
C ASP A 107 15.86 -2.07 12.07
N ALA A 108 15.45 -2.64 13.19
CA ALA A 108 15.09 -1.93 14.42
C ALA A 108 15.65 -2.66 15.64
N LEU A 109 15.77 -1.95 16.75
CA LEU A 109 16.24 -2.51 18.02
C LEU A 109 15.19 -2.30 19.09
N ILE A 110 14.82 -3.37 19.79
CA ILE A 110 14.13 -3.27 21.08
C ILE A 110 15.18 -3.33 22.16
N GLU A 111 15.25 -2.27 22.94
CA GLU A 111 15.97 -2.24 24.20
C GLU A 111 14.97 -2.10 25.33
N TYR A 112 14.98 -3.04 26.26
CA TYR A 112 14.03 -3.08 27.34
C TYR A 112 14.69 -3.61 28.60
N THR A 113 14.58 -2.85 29.69
CA THR A 113 15.02 -3.27 31.02
C THR A 113 13.81 -3.74 31.79
N HIS A 114 13.81 -5.01 32.21
CA HIS A 114 12.80 -5.51 33.13
C HIS A 114 12.90 -4.74 34.46
N PRO A 115 11.80 -4.16 34.99
CA PRO A 115 11.81 -3.52 36.30
C PRO A 115 12.48 -4.36 37.40
N GLU A 116 13.08 -3.68 38.38
CA GLU A 116 13.73 -4.35 39.51
C GLU A 116 12.67 -4.91 40.47
N GLU A 117 12.22 -6.15 40.20
CA GLU A 117 11.31 -6.92 41.04
C GLU A 117 12.02 -8.10 41.73
N GLU A 118 11.48 -8.55 42.86
CA GLU A 118 12.01 -9.70 43.60
C GLU A 118 11.48 -11.00 42.98
N GLY A 119 12.35 -11.72 42.27
CA GLY A 119 12.04 -13.02 41.65
C GLY A 119 12.14 -13.03 40.14
N GLU A 120 11.71 -14.15 39.54
CA GLU A 120 11.54 -14.28 38.09
C GLU A 120 10.07 -14.08 37.75
N GLN A 121 9.81 -13.37 36.66
CA GLN A 121 8.46 -13.16 36.13
C GLN A 121 8.41 -13.60 34.67
N GLU A 122 7.32 -14.26 34.27
CA GLU A 122 7.09 -14.60 32.88
C GLU A 122 6.95 -13.32 32.05
N LEU A 123 7.90 -13.09 31.14
CA LEU A 123 7.98 -11.89 30.32
C LEU A 123 7.75 -12.25 28.86
N ARG A 124 6.82 -11.54 28.21
CA ARG A 124 6.58 -11.65 26.77
C ARG A 124 6.75 -10.31 26.07
N ILE A 125 7.52 -10.30 24.99
CA ILE A 125 7.70 -9.13 24.12
C ILE A 125 7.19 -9.48 22.72
N SER A 126 6.20 -8.74 22.24
CA SER A 126 5.64 -8.87 20.89
C SER A 126 5.88 -7.61 20.07
N VAL A 127 6.11 -7.76 18.77
CA VAL A 127 6.07 -6.65 17.80
C VAL A 127 4.80 -6.72 16.97
N PHE A 128 4.22 -5.56 16.67
CA PHE A 128 3.06 -5.36 15.82
C PHE A 128 3.46 -4.48 14.65
N ASP A 129 3.47 -5.03 13.45
CA ASP A 129 3.79 -4.33 12.21
C ASP A 129 2.73 -4.59 11.13
N ASP A 130 3.00 -4.19 9.90
CA ASP A 130 2.11 -4.38 8.75
C ASP A 130 1.83 -5.85 8.36
N ILE A 131 2.54 -6.82 8.94
CA ILE A 131 2.37 -8.27 8.78
C ILE A 131 1.46 -8.82 9.88
N GLY A 132 1.49 -8.22 11.07
CA GLY A 132 0.70 -8.62 12.23
C GLY A 132 1.55 -8.70 13.50
N GLU A 133 1.11 -9.52 14.47
CA GLU A 133 1.84 -9.76 15.71
C GLU A 133 2.92 -10.83 15.54
N ARG A 134 4.10 -10.59 16.11
CA ARG A 134 5.16 -11.59 16.25
C ARG A 134 5.74 -11.55 17.66
N ILE A 135 5.69 -12.69 18.35
CA ILE A 135 6.35 -12.88 19.65
C ILE A 135 7.85 -12.99 19.42
N LEU A 136 8.63 -12.12 20.07
CA LEU A 136 10.09 -12.04 19.95
C LEU A 136 10.80 -12.65 21.16
N TYR A 137 10.19 -12.53 22.32
CA TYR A 137 10.72 -13.03 23.59
C TYR A 137 9.56 -13.55 24.43
N HIS A 138 9.74 -14.71 25.08
CA HIS A 138 8.76 -15.31 25.98
C HIS A 138 9.47 -16.29 26.93
N LYS A 139 9.81 -15.83 28.15
CA LYS A 139 10.52 -16.61 29.19
C LYS A 139 10.32 -16.00 30.58
N ASP A 140 10.46 -16.83 31.61
CA ASP A 140 10.73 -16.36 32.98
C ASP A 140 12.03 -15.56 33.00
N THR A 141 11.94 -14.33 33.48
CA THR A 141 13.01 -13.34 33.42
C THR A 141 13.21 -12.70 34.78
N PRO A 142 14.44 -12.69 35.33
CA PRO A 142 14.73 -11.99 36.57
C PRO A 142 14.54 -10.47 36.46
N GLY A 143 14.07 -9.83 37.53
CA GLY A 143 14.03 -8.37 37.64
C GLY A 143 15.39 -7.71 37.36
N GLY A 144 15.40 -6.53 36.73
CA GLY A 144 16.61 -5.82 36.34
C GLY A 144 17.31 -6.33 35.07
N THR A 145 16.83 -7.43 34.46
CA THR A 145 17.42 -7.97 33.23
C THR A 145 17.28 -6.98 32.07
N PHE A 146 18.39 -6.71 31.38
CA PHE A 146 18.41 -5.94 30.14
C PHE A 146 18.27 -6.84 28.92
N ILE A 147 17.33 -6.51 28.02
CA ILE A 147 17.00 -7.27 26.83
C ILE A 147 17.24 -6.39 25.60
N SER A 148 18.00 -6.92 24.64
CA SER A 148 18.31 -6.28 23.36
C SER A 148 17.94 -7.22 22.21
N LEU A 149 16.94 -6.85 21.40
CA LEU A 149 16.40 -7.68 20.32
C LEU A 149 16.48 -6.93 18.99
N PRO A 150 17.48 -7.24 18.12
CA PRO A 150 17.49 -6.73 16.76
C PRO A 150 16.41 -7.43 15.93
N ILE A 151 15.56 -6.65 15.27
CA ILE A 151 14.41 -7.14 14.50
C ILE A 151 14.30 -6.45 13.15
N LYS A 152 13.61 -7.11 12.22
CA LYS A 152 13.15 -6.52 10.96
C LYS A 152 11.67 -6.21 11.06
N ILE A 153 11.28 -4.98 10.75
CA ILE A 153 9.89 -4.54 10.73
C ILE A 153 9.46 -4.15 9.32
N LEU A 154 8.16 -4.32 9.03
CA LEU A 154 7.56 -3.87 7.78
C LEU A 154 6.67 -2.65 8.06
N GLY A 155 6.92 -1.53 7.39
CA GLY A 155 6.10 -0.32 7.55
C GLY A 155 6.26 0.30 8.95
N GLU A 156 5.14 0.77 9.53
CA GLU A 156 5.11 1.25 10.90
C GLU A 156 4.96 0.10 11.88
N ALA A 157 5.67 0.18 13.01
CA ALA A 157 5.63 -0.89 14.00
C ALA A 157 5.75 -0.37 15.44
N THR A 158 5.09 -1.10 16.35
CA THR A 158 5.18 -0.90 17.80
C THR A 158 5.55 -2.22 18.45
N TYR A 159 6.14 -2.19 19.63
CA TYR A 159 6.29 -3.38 20.46
C TYR A 159 5.48 -3.24 21.74
N LYS A 160 5.05 -4.39 22.27
CA LYS A 160 4.38 -4.49 23.55
C LYS A 160 5.11 -5.47 24.46
N VAL A 161 5.18 -5.12 25.73
CA VAL A 161 5.70 -5.97 26.80
C VAL A 161 4.54 -6.37 27.70
N PHE A 162 4.47 -7.65 28.04
CA PHE A 162 3.46 -8.28 28.88
C PHE A 162 4.17 -9.03 30.01
N TYR A 163 3.59 -9.01 31.21
CA TYR A 163 4.08 -9.77 32.36
C TYR A 163 3.01 -10.68 32.95
N GLY A 164 3.42 -11.85 33.44
CA GLY A 164 2.58 -12.79 34.18
C GLY A 164 2.11 -13.99 33.35
N GLU A 165 1.54 -14.96 34.08
CA GLU A 165 1.09 -16.27 33.60
C GLU A 165 -0.43 -16.26 33.35
N GLU A 166 -0.93 -15.98 32.15
CA GLU A 166 -2.32 -16.30 31.84
C GLU A 166 -2.52 -16.77 30.39
N ASP A 167 -3.10 -17.96 30.27
CA ASP A 167 -3.29 -18.73 29.04
C ASP A 167 -3.84 -17.87 27.88
N ILE A 168 -3.14 -17.90 26.75
CA ILE A 168 -3.42 -17.16 25.51
C ILE A 168 -4.84 -17.45 24.94
N GLU A 169 -5.50 -18.52 25.41
CA GLU A 169 -6.87 -18.87 25.01
C GLU A 169 -7.97 -18.15 25.81
N ASN A 170 -7.66 -17.61 27.00
CA ASN A 170 -8.61 -16.84 27.80
C ASN A 170 -8.11 -15.41 27.95
N GLU A 171 -8.78 -14.52 27.24
CA GLU A 171 -8.52 -13.08 27.17
C GLU A 171 -8.61 -12.43 28.56
N ILE A 172 -7.50 -12.41 29.29
CA ILE A 172 -7.25 -11.50 30.40
C ILE A 172 -5.88 -10.86 30.12
N PHE A 173 -5.90 -9.54 30.00
CA PHE A 173 -4.73 -8.72 29.73
C PHE A 173 -3.77 -8.82 30.93
N PRO A 174 -2.44 -8.83 30.73
CA PRO A 174 -1.50 -8.77 31.85
C PRO A 174 -1.83 -7.55 32.72
N GLU A 175 -1.50 -7.60 34.00
CA GLU A 175 -1.76 -6.48 34.91
C GLU A 175 -1.16 -5.16 34.40
N GLU A 176 -0.06 -5.23 33.63
CA GLU A 176 0.55 -4.10 32.96
C GLU A 176 0.95 -4.40 31.50
N ILE A 177 0.56 -3.51 30.58
CA ILE A 177 0.99 -3.51 29.18
C ILE A 177 1.78 -2.23 28.92
N PHE A 178 3.04 -2.39 28.53
CA PHE A 178 3.83 -1.29 28.00
C PHE A 178 3.85 -1.36 26.49
N SER A 179 3.62 -0.23 25.82
CA SER A 179 3.69 -0.11 24.36
C SER A 179 4.56 1.07 24.00
N ALA A 180 5.52 0.85 23.10
CA ALA A 180 6.39 1.92 22.60
C ALA A 180 6.67 1.78 21.10
N PRO A 181 6.90 2.91 20.39
CA PRO A 181 7.36 2.88 19.02
C PRO A 181 8.77 2.27 18.94
N LEU A 182 9.08 1.64 17.81
CA LEU A 182 10.40 1.06 17.59
C LEU A 182 11.41 2.10 17.11
N LYS A 183 12.64 2.00 17.63
CA LYS A 183 13.77 2.79 17.15
C LYS A 183 14.43 2.07 15.96
N PRO A 184 14.72 2.77 14.84
CA PRO A 184 15.48 2.19 13.75
C PRO A 184 16.91 1.89 14.20
N LEU A 185 17.43 0.74 13.79
CA LEU A 185 18.79 0.30 14.07
C LEU A 185 19.70 1.02 13.06
N GLY A 186 20.21 2.20 13.42
CA GLY A 186 21.10 3.00 12.58
C GLY A 186 20.91 4.51 12.63
N GLU A 187 19.92 5.02 13.37
CA GLU A 187 19.93 6.41 13.80
C GLU A 187 20.79 6.49 15.07
N GLU A 188 22.06 6.89 14.92
CA GLU A 188 22.76 7.42 16.09
C GLU A 188 21.99 8.66 16.52
N GLU A 189 21.41 8.65 17.72
CA GLU A 189 20.98 9.89 18.37
C GLU A 189 22.23 10.75 18.45
N GLU A 190 22.37 11.72 17.55
CA GLU A 190 23.19 12.90 17.84
C GLU A 190 22.55 13.50 19.09
N GLN A 191 23.05 13.09 20.26
CA GLN A 191 22.72 13.73 21.51
C GLN A 191 23.12 15.18 21.29
N ASP A 192 22.12 16.05 21.21
CA ASP A 192 22.29 17.49 21.29
C ASP A 192 22.90 17.76 22.67
N ILE A 193 24.22 17.66 22.75
CA ILE A 193 24.98 18.17 23.88
C ILE A 193 24.85 19.68 23.70
N SER A 194 23.77 20.23 24.25
CA SER A 194 23.73 21.64 24.57
C SER A 194 24.89 21.88 25.53
N ILE A 195 26.03 22.27 24.96
CA ILE A 195 27.16 22.78 25.70
C ILE A 195 26.62 24.06 26.34
N ILE A 196 26.16 23.93 27.58
CA ILE A 196 26.17 25.05 28.51
C ILE A 196 27.64 25.43 28.58
N SER A 197 28.00 26.51 27.90
CA SER A 197 29.31 27.13 28.04
C SER A 197 29.55 27.35 29.54
N PRO A 198 30.53 26.68 30.16
CA PRO A 198 31.04 27.15 31.41
C PRO A 198 32.08 28.22 31.04
N ASP A 199 31.72 29.49 31.22
CA ASP A 199 32.73 30.51 31.48
C ASP A 199 33.54 30.02 32.69
N LEU A 200 34.74 29.49 32.43
CA LEU A 200 35.71 29.22 33.47
C LEU A 200 37.05 29.80 33.02
N ASP A 201 37.33 30.95 33.65
CA ASP A 201 38.65 31.54 33.79
C ASP A 201 39.68 30.45 34.16
N GLU A 202 40.84 30.53 33.50
CA GLU A 202 42.05 29.83 33.91
C GLU A 202 42.39 30.23 35.36
N ASP A 203 42.55 29.26 36.27
CA ASP A 203 43.76 29.18 37.10
C ASP A 203 43.80 28.00 38.09
N ILE A 204 45.02 27.44 38.19
CA ILE A 204 45.64 26.75 39.36
C ILE A 204 45.46 25.22 39.54
N LEU A 205 46.52 24.51 39.12
CA LEU A 205 47.37 23.55 39.85
C LEU A 205 46.79 22.60 40.93
N SER A 206 47.18 21.33 40.76
CA SER A 206 47.87 20.45 41.73
C SER A 206 47.20 19.11 42.08
N GLU A 207 47.97 18.06 41.78
CA GLU A 207 48.24 16.83 42.54
C GLU A 207 47.16 15.75 42.77
N SER A 208 47.54 14.55 42.27
CA SER A 208 47.72 13.30 43.03
C SER A 208 46.62 12.21 43.05
N THR A 209 46.94 11.16 42.28
CA THR A 209 46.96 9.72 42.65
C THR A 209 45.67 8.91 42.78
N SER A 210 45.81 7.64 42.34
CA SER A 210 45.16 6.42 42.88
C SER A 210 43.70 6.20 42.45
N SER A 211 43.26 5.09 41.85
CA SER A 211 43.78 3.72 41.81
C SER A 211 43.23 2.98 40.58
N ILE A 212 44.10 2.20 39.94
CA ILE A 212 43.76 1.14 39.00
C ILE A 212 43.68 -0.15 39.81
N VAL A 213 42.59 -0.89 39.72
CA VAL A 213 42.57 -2.33 40.01
C VAL A 213 41.58 -3.02 39.05
N SER A 214 42.12 -3.65 38.01
CA SER A 214 41.66 -4.96 37.55
C SER A 214 42.30 -6.01 38.49
N PRO A 215 41.64 -7.14 38.81
CA PRO A 215 41.82 -8.35 38.00
C PRO A 215 40.55 -9.25 38.00
N LEU A 216 40.39 -10.25 37.12
CA LEU A 216 40.99 -11.59 37.25
C LEU A 216 40.65 -12.40 35.98
N GLU A 217 41.68 -12.88 35.28
CA GLU A 217 41.64 -14.09 34.45
C GLU A 217 42.81 -14.97 34.92
N LEU A 218 42.69 -16.29 34.71
CA LEU A 218 43.63 -17.40 35.03
C LEU A 218 43.37 -18.05 36.43
N GLU A 219 43.23 -19.37 36.62
CA GLU A 219 43.67 -20.56 35.87
C GLU A 219 42.76 -21.80 36.06
N GLU A 220 43.02 -22.78 35.20
CA GLU A 220 42.65 -24.20 35.17
C GLU A 220 42.99 -25.03 36.44
N SER A 221 42.70 -26.34 36.34
CA SER A 221 43.14 -27.49 37.18
C SER A 221 42.33 -27.71 38.48
N ASP A 222 41.91 -28.89 38.94
CA ASP A 222 42.14 -30.32 38.67
C ASP A 222 40.86 -31.07 39.17
N GLU A 223 40.39 -32.16 38.55
CA GLU A 223 40.73 -33.57 38.81
C GLU A 223 40.29 -34.14 40.19
N GLU A 224 39.65 -35.34 40.14
CA GLU A 224 39.18 -36.26 41.20
C GLU A 224 37.86 -35.88 41.95
N GLU A 225 36.88 -36.76 42.19
CA GLU A 225 36.78 -38.24 42.27
C GLU A 225 35.58 -38.82 41.50
#